data_AF-A0A537P2G6-F1
#
_entry.id   AF-A0A537P2G6-F1
#
_cell.length_a   1.000
_cell.length_b   1.000
_cell.length_c   1.000
_cell.angle_alpha   90.00
_cell.angle_beta   90.00
_cell.angle_gamma   90.00
#
_symmetry.space_group_name_H-M   'P 1'
#
loop_
_entity.id
_entity.type
_entity.pdbx_description
1 polymer ?
#
loop_
_entity_poly.entity_id
_entity_poly.type
_entity_poly.pdbx_seq_one_letter_code
_entity_poly.pdbx_strand_id
1 'polypeptide(L)' 'RNQDRYRSGIKAQPFDVESPLDTTKPLSDPKKGIFSDDHPEARSEHVRWCLKRYHSYAVRSNTYVTYDGRTRFCDSPFD' A
#
# COMPACT_ATOMS: atom_id res chain seq x y z
N ARG A 1 -23.68 30.59 -31.13
CA ARG A 1 -22.42 30.25 -31.86
C ARG A 1 -21.43 29.64 -30.87
N ASN A 2 -21.63 28.38 -30.49
CA ASN A 2 -20.86 27.66 -29.47
C ASN A 2 -20.69 26.17 -29.84
N GLN A 3 -20.79 25.83 -31.13
CA GLN A 3 -20.85 24.44 -31.59
C GLN A 3 -19.49 23.83 -31.97
N ASP A 4 -18.38 24.55 -31.80
CA ASP A 4 -17.07 24.10 -32.33
C ASP A 4 -16.26 23.18 -31.39
N ARG A 5 -16.77 22.81 -30.21
CA ARG A 5 -15.94 22.07 -29.23
C ARG A 5 -16.05 20.54 -29.27
N TYR A 6 -16.92 19.98 -30.11
CA TYR A 6 -17.01 18.53 -30.26
C TYR A 6 -16.29 18.09 -31.53
N ARG A 7 -15.02 17.69 -31.37
CA ARG A 7 -14.21 17.14 -32.45
C ARG A 7 -14.71 15.73 -32.77
N SER A 8 -15.70 15.63 -33.66
CA SER A 8 -16.25 14.38 -34.17
C SER A 8 -15.14 13.55 -34.82
N GLY A 9 -14.73 12.46 -34.16
CA GLY A 9 -13.67 11.58 -34.68
C GLY A 9 -13.23 10.47 -33.73
N ILE A 10 -13.41 10.61 -32.42
CA ILE A 10 -13.14 9.52 -31.48
C ILE A 10 -14.46 8.79 -31.23
N LYS A 11 -14.69 7.68 -31.93
CA LYS A 11 -15.74 6.74 -31.55
C LYS A 11 -15.29 6.09 -30.23
N ALA A 12 -16.10 6.19 -29.20
CA ALA A 12 -15.89 5.43 -27.97
C ALA A 12 -16.02 3.96 -28.33
N GLN A 13 -14.93 3.20 -28.16
CA GLN A 13 -14.97 1.75 -28.29
C GLN A 13 -15.77 1.19 -27.10
N PRO A 14 -16.58 0.14 -27.28
CA PRO A 14 -17.16 -0.56 -26.14
C PRO A 14 -16.01 -1.05 -25.26
N PHE A 15 -16.19 -0.92 -23.94
CA PHE A 15 -15.27 -1.51 -22.98
C PHE A 15 -15.42 -3.03 -23.11
N ASP A 16 -14.56 -3.69 -23.87
CA ASP A 16 -14.53 -5.14 -23.88
C ASP A 16 -14.08 -5.61 -22.49
N VAL A 17 -15.03 -6.14 -21.72
CA VAL A 17 -14.86 -6.70 -20.38
C VAL A 17 -14.23 -8.10 -20.47
N GLU A 18 -13.15 -8.22 -21.24
CA GLU A 18 -12.32 -9.43 -21.25
C GLU A 18 -10.86 -8.99 -21.22
N SER A 19 -10.42 -8.63 -20.01
CA SER A 19 -9.00 -8.70 -19.70
C SER A 19 -8.60 -10.17 -19.79
N PRO A 20 -7.60 -10.55 -20.61
CA PRO A 20 -7.04 -11.88 -20.53
C PRO A 20 -6.43 -12.00 -19.14
N LEU A 21 -7.10 -12.72 -18.24
CA LEU A 21 -6.43 -13.39 -17.15
C LEU A 21 -5.57 -14.48 -17.81
N ASP A 22 -4.37 -14.08 -18.23
CA ASP A 22 -3.27 -14.98 -18.58
C ASP A 22 -2.84 -15.68 -17.27
N THR A 23 -3.64 -16.65 -16.84
CA THR A 23 -3.41 -17.49 -15.64
C THR A 23 -2.41 -18.62 -15.94
N THR A 24 -1.54 -18.47 -16.95
CA THR A 24 -0.59 -19.54 -17.34
C THR A 24 0.88 -19.11 -17.30
N LYS A 25 1.20 -18.14 -16.44
CA LYS A 25 2.53 -18.12 -15.83
C LYS A 25 2.46 -18.84 -14.50
N PRO A 26 3.09 -20.03 -14.34
CA PRO A 26 3.40 -20.46 -13.00
C PRO A 26 4.24 -19.32 -12.41
N LEU A 27 3.69 -18.62 -11.42
CA LEU A 27 4.46 -17.73 -10.58
C LEU A 27 5.36 -18.62 -9.73
N SER A 28 6.36 -19.23 -10.37
CA SER A 28 7.62 -19.62 -9.76
C SER A 28 8.29 -18.31 -9.34
N ASP A 29 7.79 -17.81 -8.23
CA ASP A 29 8.48 -17.77 -6.96
C ASP A 29 7.38 -17.37 -5.96
N PRO A 30 7.24 -18.02 -4.78
CA PRO A 30 6.79 -17.25 -3.64
C PRO A 30 7.84 -16.15 -3.52
N LYS A 31 7.60 -14.99 -4.14
CA LYS A 31 8.36 -13.78 -3.86
C LYS A 31 8.24 -13.62 -2.36
N LYS A 32 9.28 -14.11 -1.68
CA LYS A 32 9.65 -13.81 -0.32
C LYS A 32 9.22 -12.37 -0.13
N GLY A 33 8.16 -12.19 0.65
CA GLY A 33 7.58 -10.88 0.86
C GLY A 33 8.75 -9.95 1.14
N ILE A 34 8.85 -8.87 0.36
CA ILE A 34 9.87 -7.83 0.59
C ILE A 34 9.73 -7.25 2.02
N PHE A 35 8.66 -7.59 2.73
CA PHE A 35 8.52 -7.60 4.19
C PHE A 35 9.37 -8.73 4.81
N SER A 36 10.69 -8.70 4.61
CA SER A 36 11.56 -9.48 5.49
C SER A 36 11.50 -8.81 6.87
N ASP A 37 10.62 -9.36 7.70
CA ASP A 37 10.51 -9.18 9.16
C ASP A 37 11.77 -9.74 9.87
N ASP A 38 12.95 -9.42 9.33
CA ASP A 38 14.24 -9.66 9.97
C ASP A 38 14.87 -8.30 10.29
N HIS A 39 14.05 -7.36 10.73
CA HIS A 39 14.55 -6.18 11.43
C HIS A 39 14.68 -6.59 12.90
N PRO A 40 15.88 -6.58 13.51
CA PRO A 40 16.04 -6.92 14.93
C PRO A 40 15.16 -6.04 15.83
N GLU A 41 14.87 -4.82 15.38
CA GLU A 41 13.93 -3.86 15.97
C GLU A 41 12.51 -4.46 16.12
N ALA A 42 12.06 -5.29 15.17
CA ALA A 42 10.72 -5.90 15.18
C ALA A 42 10.50 -6.90 16.33
N ARG A 43 11.59 -7.39 16.95
CA ARG A 43 11.52 -8.26 18.13
C ARG A 43 11.37 -7.49 19.45
N SER A 44 11.48 -6.16 19.44
CA SER A 44 11.31 -5.33 20.64
C SER A 44 9.86 -5.35 21.13
N GLU A 45 9.67 -5.40 22.46
CA GLU A 45 8.35 -5.26 23.09
C GLU A 45 7.70 -3.91 22.74
N HIS A 46 8.52 -2.85 22.62
CA HIS A 46 8.10 -1.54 22.10
C HIS A 46 7.42 -1.69 20.74
N VAL A 47 8.08 -2.36 19.78
CA VAL A 47 7.57 -2.52 18.42
C VAL A 47 6.31 -3.37 18.38
N ARG A 48 6.26 -4.47 19.14
CA ARG A 48 5.06 -5.32 19.26
C ARG A 48 3.86 -4.53 19.77
N TRP A 49 4.07 -3.67 20.77
CA TRP A 49 3.02 -2.81 21.29
C TRP A 49 2.57 -1.76 20.26
N CYS A 50 3.50 -1.09 19.60
CA CYS A 50 3.20 -0.09 18.57
C CYS A 50 2.41 -0.68 17.40
N LEU A 51 2.81 -1.85 16.90
CA LEU A 51 2.12 -2.59 15.84
C LEU A 51 0.69 -2.97 16.23
N LYS A 52 0.48 -3.37 17.50
CA LYS A 52 -0.85 -3.70 18.01
C LYS A 52 -1.74 -2.47 18.18
N ARG A 53 -1.15 -1.31 18.49
CA ARG A 53 -1.87 -0.07 18.82
C ARG A 53 -2.21 0.77 17.58
N TYR A 54 -1.31 0.82 16.61
CA TYR A 54 -1.40 1.68 15.43
C TYR A 54 -1.25 0.86 14.15
N HIS A 55 -2.33 0.75 13.38
CA HIS A 55 -2.35 -0.03 12.14
C HIS A 55 -1.43 0.54 11.04
N SER A 56 -1.12 1.84 11.10
CA SER A 56 -0.23 2.54 10.16
C SER A 56 1.19 2.74 10.71
N TYR A 57 1.63 1.87 11.64
CA TYR A 57 2.96 1.96 12.22
C TYR A 57 4.05 1.43 11.28
N ALA A 58 5.13 2.18 11.14
CA ALA A 58 6.30 1.85 10.34
C ALA A 58 7.50 1.58 11.27
N VAL A 59 7.91 0.31 11.34
CA VAL A 59 9.00 -0.18 12.21
C VAL A 59 10.34 0.52 11.89
N ARG A 60 10.63 0.75 10.61
CA ARG A 60 11.91 1.31 10.14
C ARG A 60 12.22 2.72 10.69
N SER A 61 11.18 3.50 10.96
CA SER A 61 11.31 4.90 11.40
C SER A 61 10.70 5.16 12.77
N ASN A 62 10.16 4.13 13.44
CA ASN A 62 9.38 4.25 14.67
C ASN A 62 8.24 5.30 14.58
N THR A 63 7.54 5.37 13.44
CA THR A 63 6.50 6.38 13.21
C THR A 63 5.16 5.79 12.81
N TYR A 64 4.06 6.47 13.15
CA TYR A 64 2.71 6.14 12.71
C TYR A 64 1.96 7.40 12.23
N VAL A 65 0.88 7.20 11.48
CA VAL A 65 0.00 8.29 11.01
C VAL A 65 -1.22 8.42 11.93
N THR A 66 -1.47 9.63 12.43
CA THR A 66 -2.68 9.95 13.22
C THR A 66 -3.90 10.12 12.32
N TYR A 67 -5.09 10.10 12.91
CA TYR A 67 -6.33 10.38 12.19
C TYR A 67 -6.36 11.77 11.51
N ASP A 68 -5.64 12.74 12.07
CA ASP A 68 -5.44 14.08 11.48
C ASP A 68 -4.45 14.09 10.29
N GLY A 69 -3.95 12.92 9.87
CA GLY A 69 -2.99 12.78 8.77
C GLY A 69 -1.55 13.18 9.13
N ARG A 70 -1.25 13.42 10.41
CA ARG A 70 0.09 13.79 10.86
C ARG A 70 0.92 12.55 11.17
N THR A 71 2.18 12.56 10.79
CA THR A 71 3.13 11.51 11.20
C THR A 71 3.66 11.83 12.59
N ARG A 72 3.64 10.85 13.50
CA ARG A 72 4.12 10.96 14.89
C ARG A 72 5.03 9.78 15.20
N PHE A 73 5.97 9.98 16.13
CA PHE A 73 6.76 8.88 16.68
C PHE A 73 5.91 8.05 17.64
N CYS A 74 6.13 6.73 17.64
CA CYS A 74 5.52 5.88 18.65
C CYS A 74 6.32 5.98 19.95
N ASP A 75 5.61 6.27 21.03
CA ASP A 75 6.15 6.26 22.39
C ASP A 75 5.47 5.09 23.11
N SER A 76 6.22 4.00 23.28
CA SER A 76 5.74 2.81 23.99
C SER A 76 6.19 2.87 25.45
N PRO A 77 5.39 2.37 26.40
CA PRO A 77 5.83 2.24 27.79
C PRO A 77 6.88 1.15 28.04
N PHE A 78 7.30 0.42 26.99
CA PHE A 78 8.22 -0.72 27.06
C PHE A 78 9.63 -0.39 26.51
N ASP A 79 9.98 0.90 26.44
CA ASP A 79 11.34 1.37 26.12
C ASP A 79 12.30 1.22 27.31
#